data_AF-A0A0H2ZW14-F1
#
_entry.id   AF-A0A0H2ZW14-F1
#
_cell.length_a   1.000
_cell.length_b   1.000
_cell.length_c   1.000
_cell.angle_alpha   90.00
_cell.angle_beta   90.00
_cell.angle_gamma   90.00
#
_symmetry.space_group_name_H-M   'P 1'
#
loop_
_entity.id
_entity.type
_entity.pdbx_description
1 polymer ?
#
loop_
_entity_poly.entity_id
_entity_poly.type
_entity_poly.pdbx_seq_one_letter_code
_entity_poly.pdbx_strand_id
1 'polypeptide(L)' 'MSEISGLLSIPRTCEKLGDLGRSTVYDLINDGQLTKVNIGRRAFITADSVTAYLDRITLAAVTTA' A
#
# COMPACT_ATOMS: atom_id res chain seq x y z
N MET A 1 -6.04 16.66 -2.95
CA MET A 1 -5.14 15.59 -2.50
C MET A 1 -5.63 15.13 -1.14
N SER A 2 -6.37 14.02 -1.06
CA SER A 2 -6.70 13.45 0.25
C SER A 2 -5.47 12.72 0.77
N GLU A 3 -4.68 13.40 1.60
CA GLU A 3 -3.60 12.79 2.35
C GLU A 3 -4.21 11.71 3.24
N ILE A 4 -3.95 10.45 2.90
CA ILE A 4 -4.27 9.34 3.78
C ILE A 4 -3.24 9.40 4.91
N SER A 5 -3.51 10.22 5.93
CA SER A 5 -2.67 10.30 7.13
C SER A 5 -3.13 9.24 8.12
N GLY A 6 -2.37 8.14 8.22
CA GLY A 6 -2.64 7.10 9.20
C GLY A 6 -2.06 5.73 8.90
N LEU A 7 -2.35 4.80 9.80
CA LEU A 7 -1.99 3.39 9.70
C LEU A 7 -3.17 2.61 9.14
N LEU A 8 -2.95 1.91 8.04
CA LEU A 8 -3.94 1.06 7.39
C LEU A 8 -3.78 -0.36 7.90
N SER A 9 -4.89 -1.02 8.21
CA SER A 9 -4.88 -2.46 8.41
C SER A 9 -4.75 -3.17 7.06
N ILE A 10 -4.21 -4.39 7.05
CA ILE A 10 -4.11 -5.23 5.84
C ILE A 10 -5.40 -5.22 4.98
N PRO A 11 -6.61 -5.46 5.53
CA PRO A 11 -7.83 -5.44 4.71
C PRO A 11 -8.12 -4.06 4.11
N ARG A 12 -7.87 -2.98 4.84
CA ARG A 12 -8.07 -1.62 4.34
C ARG A 12 -7.07 -1.26 3.23
N THR A 13 -5.85 -1.79 3.32
CA THR A 13 -4.85 -1.69 2.26
C THR A 13 -5.33 -2.41 0.99
N CYS A 14 -5.90 -3.62 1.13
CA CYS A 14 -6.46 -4.37 0.00
C CYS A 14 -7.52 -3.55 -0.74
N GLU A 15 -8.49 -2.99 0.00
CA GLU A 15 -9.55 -2.14 -0.56
C GLU A 15 -8.97 -0.91 -1.28
N LYS A 16 -7.94 -0.28 -0.71
CA LYS A 16 -7.33 0.93 -1.27
C LYS A 16 -6.50 0.71 -2.51
N LEU A 17 -5.89 -0.46 -2.68
CA LEU A 17 -5.13 -0.80 -3.89
C LEU A 17 -6.01 -1.36 -5.02
N GLY A 18 -7.35 -1.33 -4.88
CA GLY A 18 -8.27 -1.83 -5.91
C GLY A 18 -8.74 -3.27 -5.68
N ASP A 19 -9.02 -3.61 -4.43
CA ASP A 19 -9.47 -4.96 -4.00
C ASP A 19 -8.43 -6.06 -4.28
N LEU A 20 -7.14 -5.73 -4.08
CA LEU A 20 -6.07 -6.71 -4.24
C LEU A 20 -6.20 -7.82 -3.19
N GLY A 21 -5.93 -9.06 -3.61
CA GLY A 21 -5.88 -10.20 -2.70
C GLY A 21 -4.82 -10.00 -1.61
N ARG A 22 -5.08 -10.54 -0.41
CA ARG A 22 -4.14 -10.46 0.72
C ARG A 22 -2.76 -11.01 0.35
N SER A 23 -2.72 -12.04 -0.50
CA SER A 23 -1.48 -12.63 -1.01
C SER A 23 -0.61 -11.59 -1.70
N THR A 24 -1.19 -10.81 -2.62
CA THR A 24 -0.49 -9.73 -3.32
C THR A 24 -0.02 -8.64 -2.39
N VAL A 25 -0.82 -8.30 -1.36
CA VAL A 25 -0.39 -7.34 -0.34
C VAL A 25 0.81 -7.88 0.45
N TYR A 26 0.81 -9.17 0.81
CA TYR A 26 1.96 -9.79 1.46
C TYR A 26 3.19 -9.86 0.56
N ASP A 27 3.02 -10.14 -0.73
CA ASP A 27 4.11 -10.12 -1.70
C ASP A 27 4.71 -8.72 -1.83
N LEU A 28 3.88 -7.69 -1.92
CA LEU A 28 4.32 -6.28 -1.95
C LEU A 28 5.05 -5.84 -0.67
N ILE A 29 4.62 -6.36 0.48
CA ILE A 29 5.33 -6.14 1.75
C ILE A 29 6.69 -6.84 1.71
N ASN A 30 6.76 -8.06 1.20
CA ASN A 30 8.00 -8.84 1.12
C ASN A 30 8.98 -8.27 0.10
N ASP A 31 8.48 -7.70 -1.00
CA ASP A 31 9.24 -6.99 -2.03
C ASP A 31 9.73 -5.60 -1.56
N GLY A 32 9.34 -5.18 -0.35
CA GLY A 32 9.72 -3.89 0.23
C GLY A 32 9.00 -2.69 -0.38
N GLN A 33 7.93 -2.92 -1.15
CA GLN A 33 7.13 -1.86 -1.78
C GLN A 33 6.14 -1.23 -0.79
N LEU A 34 5.71 -1.99 0.23
CA LEU A 34 4.82 -1.53 1.29
C LEU A 34 5.51 -1.60 2.66
N THR A 35 5.47 -0.50 3.40
CA THR A 35 6.09 -0.42 4.73
C THR A 35 5.14 -0.98 5.78
N LYS A 36 5.46 -2.19 6.25
CA LYS A 36 4.76 -2.83 7.37
C LYS A 36 5.32 -2.35 8.71
N VAL A 37 4.44 -1.78 9.52
CA VAL A 37 4.68 -1.39 10.91
C VAL A 37 3.88 -2.32 11.83
N ASN A 38 4.59 -3.04 12.70
CA ASN A 38 3.95 -3.89 13.70
C ASN A 38 3.64 -3.06 14.94
N ILE A 39 2.37 -3.04 15.35
CA ILE A 39 1.94 -2.41 16.60
C ILE A 39 1.34 -3.50 17.48
N GLY A 40 2.14 -3.92 18.47
CA GLY A 40 1.83 -5.08 19.31
C GLY A 40 1.64 -6.35 18.47
N ARG A 41 0.48 -7.01 18.63
CA ARG A 41 0.13 -8.24 17.89
C ARG A 41 -0.40 -7.99 16.48
N ARG A 42 -0.68 -6.74 16.09
CA ARG A 42 -1.30 -6.40 14.80
C ARG A 42 -0.28 -5.77 13.85
N ALA A 43 -0.34 -6.19 12.59
CA ALA A 43 0.41 -5.59 11.51
C ALA A 43 -0.42 -4.48 10.85
N PHE A 44 0.22 -3.33 10.64
CA PHE A 44 -0.32 -2.18 9.93
C PHE A 44 0.61 -1.80 8.78
N ILE A 45 0.07 -1.08 7.81
CA ILE A 45 0.78 -0.54 6.65
C ILE A 45 0.72 0.98 6.72
N THR A 46 1.83 1.67 6.50
CA THR A 46 1.79 3.13 6.42
C THR A 46 1.08 3.56 5.14
N ALA A 47 0.11 4.45 5.28
CA ALA A 47 -0.59 5.00 4.12
C ALA A 47 0.33 5.79 3.18
N ASP A 48 1.42 6.35 3.72
CA ASP A 48 2.48 7.01 2.95
C ASP A 48 3.10 6.05 1.94
N SER A 49 3.48 4.82 2.36
CA SER A 49 4.04 3.81 1.45
C SER A 49 3.05 3.36 0.38
N VAL A 50 1.76 3.25 0.73
CA VAL A 50 0.70 2.94 -0.25
C VAL A 50 0.58 4.05 -1.29
N THR A 51 0.62 5.31 -0.85
CA THR A 51 0.51 6.47 -1.75
C THR A 51 1.72 6.54 -2.68
N ALA A 52 2.93 6.35 -2.16
CA ALA A 52 4.14 6.29 -2.97
C ALA A 52 4.12 5.16 -4.02
N TYR A 53 3.58 3.99 -3.65
CA TYR A 53 3.40 2.88 -4.59
C TYR A 53 2.40 3.23 -5.70
N LEU A 54 1.24 3.79 -5.35
CA LEU A 54 0.23 4.23 -6.31
C LEU A 54 0.76 5.32 -7.25
N ASP A 55 1.54 6.26 -6.72
CA ASP A 55 2.18 7.30 -7.51
C ASP A 55 3.16 6.72 -8.52
N ARG A 56 4.04 5.79 -8.09
CA ARG A 56 4.99 5.10 -8.96
C ARG A 56 4.31 4.36 -10.12
N ILE A 57 3.25 3.60 -9.85
CA ILE A 57 2.54 2.85 -10.91
C ILE A 57 1.77 3.79 -11.84
N THR A 58 1.20 4.88 -11.31
CA THR A 58 0.44 5.86 -12.10
C THR A 58 1.39 6.64 -13.01
N LEU A 59 2.53 7.07 -12.48
CA LEU A 59 3.59 7.75 -13.24
C LEU A 59 4.17 6.84 -14.35
N ALA A 60 4.40 5.56 -14.03
CA ALA A 60 4.84 4.57 -15.02
C ALA A 60 3.79 4.36 -16.13
N ALA A 61 2.50 4.30 -15.78
CA ALA A 61 1.43 4.21 -16.75
C ALA A 61 1.31 5.48 -17.62
N VAL A 62 1.51 6.67 -17.03
CA VAL A 62 1.40 7.95 -17.74
C VAL A 62 2.52 8.16 -18.76
N THR A 63 3.72 7.61 -18.51
CA THR A 63 4.90 7.84 -19.38
C THR A 63 4.83 7.04 -20.68
N THR A 64 3.87 6.12 -20.82
CA THR A 64 3.70 5.27 -22.02
C THR A 64 2.60 5.80 -22.97
N ALA A 65 2.07 7.00 -22.74
CA ALA A 65 1.06 7.66 -23.59
C ALA A 65 1.63 8.90 -24.29
#